data_AF-A0A434LHM9-F1
#
_entry.id   AF-A0A434LHM9-F1
#
_cell.length_a   1.000
_cell.length_b   1.000
_cell.length_c   1.000
_cell.angle_alpha   90.00
_cell.angle_beta   90.00
_cell.angle_gamma   90.00
#
_symmetry.space_group_name_H-M   'P 1'
#
loop_
_entity.id
_entity.type
_entity.pdbx_description
1 polymer ?
#
loop_
_entity_poly.entity_id
_entity_poly.type
_entity_poly.pdbx_seq_one_letter_code
_entity_poly.pdbx_strand_id
1 'polypeptide(L)'
;TEQLDAWRGYTSALQAMLARPDHGPDGADAEAPGAKAPRAFAVQERLADDLTQRAASAAKLKETIAALRVELTPEQLEILASADRPHGPPQGPWDNPPDDAAGPEGLPDSGRPLPPPLPRTGGQL
;
A
#
# COMPACT_ATOMS: atom_id res chain seq x y z
N THR A 1 4.01 -23.33 -15.67
CA THR A 1 4.41 -24.26 -14.60
C THR A 1 3.45 -24.09 -13.45
N GLU A 2 3.09 -25.18 -12.76
CA GLU A 2 2.09 -25.18 -11.68
C GLU A 2 2.50 -24.25 -10.51
N GLN A 3 3.79 -24.15 -10.23
CA GLN A 3 4.33 -23.21 -9.24
C GLN A 3 3.97 -21.72 -9.52
N LEU A 4 4.00 -21.28 -10.79
CA LEU A 4 3.62 -19.91 -11.15
C LEU A 4 2.11 -19.67 -11.01
N ASP A 5 1.30 -20.71 -11.23
CA ASP A 5 -0.14 -20.64 -11.02
C ASP A 5 -0.48 -20.51 -9.53
N ALA A 6 0.20 -21.29 -8.68
CA ALA A 6 0.08 -21.20 -7.22
C ALA A 6 0.41 -19.79 -6.70
N TRP A 7 1.48 -19.16 -7.20
CA TRP A 7 1.84 -17.78 -6.87
C TRP A 7 0.77 -16.76 -7.31
N ARG A 8 0.19 -16.96 -8.50
CA ARG A 8 -0.90 -16.11 -8.99
C ARG A 8 -2.14 -16.25 -8.12
N GLY A 9 -2.52 -17.49 -7.78
CA GLY A 9 -3.64 -17.79 -6.90
C GLY A 9 -3.50 -17.11 -5.54
N TYR A 10 -2.34 -17.24 -4.91
CA TYR A 10 -2.02 -16.56 -3.64
C TYR A 10 -2.18 -15.03 -3.75
N THR A 11 -1.56 -14.42 -4.75
CA THR A 11 -1.57 -12.95 -4.90
C THR A 11 -2.98 -12.44 -5.20
N SER A 12 -3.74 -13.13 -6.05
CA SER A 12 -5.13 -12.78 -6.35
C SER A 12 -6.03 -12.93 -5.13
N ALA A 13 -5.86 -13.99 -4.33
CA ALA A 13 -6.63 -14.17 -3.09
C ALA A 13 -6.30 -13.09 -2.04
N LEU A 14 -5.01 -12.71 -1.92
CA LEU A 14 -4.58 -11.63 -1.04
C LEU A 14 -5.17 -10.28 -1.46
N GLN A 15 -5.12 -9.97 -2.75
CA GLN A 15 -5.75 -8.77 -3.31
C GLN A 15 -7.25 -8.75 -3.05
N ALA A 16 -7.95 -9.87 -3.26
CA ALA A 16 -9.38 -9.99 -2.98
C ALA A 16 -9.73 -9.79 -1.50
N MET A 17 -8.87 -10.23 -0.57
CA MET A 17 -9.05 -10.00 0.86
C MET A 17 -8.83 -8.53 1.24
N LEU A 18 -7.88 -7.85 0.61
CA LEU A 18 -7.52 -6.46 0.89
C LEU A 18 -8.35 -5.44 0.11
N ALA A 19 -9.07 -5.87 -0.94
CA ALA A 19 -9.93 -5.02 -1.74
C ALA A 19 -10.87 -4.22 -0.84
N ARG A 20 -10.94 -2.91 -1.11
CA ARG A 20 -11.94 -2.06 -0.48
C ARG A 20 -13.31 -2.46 -1.05
N PRO A 21 -14.34 -2.62 -0.22
CA PRO A 21 -15.70 -2.79 -0.70
C PRO A 21 -16.02 -1.67 -1.69
N ASP A 22 -16.51 -2.02 -2.88
CA ASP A 22 -16.95 -1.02 -3.85
C ASP A 22 -18.24 -0.41 -3.31
N HIS A 23 -18.10 0.82 -2.84
CA HIS A 23 -19.18 1.61 -2.32
C HIS A 23 -19.23 2.84 -3.20
N GLY A 24 -19.87 2.68 -4.34
CA GLY A 24 -20.19 3.81 -5.22
C GLY A 24 -20.88 4.94 -4.43
N PRO A 25 -20.85 6.17 -4.96
CA PRO A 25 -21.43 7.35 -4.31
C PRO A 25 -22.93 7.24 -4.00
N ASP A 26 -23.63 6.23 -4.54
CA ASP A 26 -25.04 5.92 -4.24
C ASP A 26 -25.29 5.27 -2.86
N GLY A 27 -24.27 5.16 -2.01
CA GLY A 27 -24.41 4.64 -0.64
C GLY A 27 -25.14 5.57 0.34
N ALA A 28 -25.41 6.81 -0.06
CA ALA A 28 -26.34 7.71 0.59
C ALA A 28 -27.35 8.12 -0.47
N ASP A 29 -28.58 7.63 -0.32
CA ASP A 29 -29.78 8.06 -1.03
C ASP A 29 -29.55 9.16 -2.08
N ALA A 30 -29.32 8.76 -3.33
CA ALA A 30 -29.92 9.53 -4.41
C ALA A 30 -31.42 9.48 -4.10
N GLU A 31 -31.96 10.55 -3.49
CA GLU A 31 -33.39 10.76 -3.32
C GLU A 31 -34.03 10.78 -4.70
N ALA A 32 -34.25 9.59 -5.26
CA ALA A 32 -35.27 9.37 -6.25
C ALA A 32 -36.59 9.73 -5.55
N PRO A 33 -37.49 10.51 -6.18
CA PRO A 33 -38.79 10.81 -5.60
C PRO A 33 -39.55 9.49 -5.44
N GLY A 34 -39.56 8.94 -4.22
CA GLY A 34 -40.07 7.60 -3.90
C GLY A 34 -39.10 6.66 -3.15
N ALA A 35 -37.88 7.11 -2.80
CA ALA A 35 -36.94 6.31 -2.02
C ALA A 35 -37.53 5.93 -0.65
N LYS A 36 -37.48 4.62 -0.37
CA LYS A 36 -38.02 4.01 0.86
C LYS A 36 -37.38 4.67 2.09
N ALA A 37 -38.20 4.93 3.10
CA ALA A 37 -37.78 5.47 4.38
C ALA A 37 -36.51 4.78 4.93
N PRO A 38 -35.63 5.51 5.65
CA PRO A 38 -34.39 4.96 6.20
C PRO A 38 -34.68 3.69 7.00
N ARG A 39 -34.15 2.56 6.52
CA ARG A 39 -34.36 1.26 7.15
C ARG A 39 -33.43 1.13 8.35
N ALA A 40 -34.00 0.91 9.53
CA ALA A 40 -33.22 0.59 10.72
C ALA A 40 -32.26 -0.58 10.43
N PHE A 41 -31.02 -0.46 10.90
CA PHE A 41 -29.92 -1.44 10.74
C PHE A 41 -29.31 -1.61 9.33
N ALA A 42 -29.71 -0.83 8.32
CA ALA A 42 -29.17 -0.99 6.96
C ALA A 42 -27.63 -0.89 6.87
N VAL A 43 -27.02 -0.01 7.67
CA VAL A 43 -25.55 0.13 7.74
C VAL A 43 -24.90 -1.10 8.37
N GLN A 44 -25.50 -1.66 9.42
CA GLN A 44 -25.02 -2.84 10.11
C GLN A 44 -25.19 -4.11 9.25
N GLU A 45 -26.29 -4.24 8.52
CA GLU A 45 -26.50 -5.33 7.54
C GLU A 45 -25.42 -5.27 6.45
N ARG A 46 -25.17 -4.07 5.88
CA ARG A 46 -24.11 -3.87 4.88
C ARG A 46 -22.71 -4.21 5.42
N LEU A 47 -22.39 -3.78 6.64
CA LEU A 47 -21.12 -4.12 7.29
C LEU A 47 -20.97 -5.65 7.45
N ALA A 48 -22.04 -6.34 7.85
CA ALA A 48 -22.01 -7.79 8.00
C ALA A 48 -21.80 -8.50 6.66
N ASP A 49 -22.39 -8.00 5.58
CA ASP A 49 -22.17 -8.52 4.22
C ASP A 49 -20.71 -8.32 3.78
N ASP A 50 -20.15 -7.13 3.97
CA ASP A 50 -18.75 -6.83 3.64
C ASP A 50 -17.77 -7.73 4.41
N LEU A 51 -18.03 -7.94 5.71
CA LEU A 51 -17.24 -8.84 6.55
C LEU A 51 -17.38 -10.30 6.12
N THR A 52 -18.56 -10.72 5.68
CA THR A 52 -18.81 -12.07 5.17
C THR A 52 -18.05 -12.31 3.87
N GLN A 53 -18.08 -11.34 2.95
CA GLN A 53 -17.29 -11.39 1.71
C GLN A 53 -15.80 -11.44 1.99
N ARG A 54 -15.31 -10.59 2.91
CA ARG A 54 -13.90 -10.59 3.33
C ARG A 54 -13.51 -11.91 3.99
N ALA A 55 -14.39 -12.51 4.79
CA ALA A 55 -14.18 -13.81 5.42
C ALA A 55 -14.06 -14.94 4.37
N ALA A 56 -14.88 -14.91 3.32
CA ALA A 56 -14.78 -15.87 2.20
C ALA A 56 -13.44 -15.72 1.46
N SER A 57 -13.01 -14.49 1.15
CA SER A 57 -11.69 -14.22 0.56
C SER A 57 -10.54 -14.69 1.47
N ALA A 58 -10.66 -14.48 2.78
CA ALA A 58 -9.66 -14.94 3.75
C ALA A 58 -9.59 -16.48 3.85
N ALA A 59 -10.73 -17.17 3.75
CA ALA A 59 -10.75 -18.63 3.65
C ALA A 59 -10.03 -19.09 2.37
N LYS A 60 -10.30 -18.42 1.24
CA LYS A 60 -9.63 -18.74 -0.03
C LYS A 60 -8.12 -18.50 0.04
N LEU A 61 -7.69 -17.41 0.68
CA LEU A 61 -6.28 -17.12 0.90
C LEU A 61 -5.60 -18.25 1.68
N LYS A 62 -6.23 -18.76 2.75
CA LYS A 62 -5.69 -19.89 3.53
C LYS A 62 -5.53 -21.16 2.69
N GLU A 63 -6.50 -21.48 1.83
CA GLU A 63 -6.37 -22.61 0.89
C GLU A 63 -5.20 -22.43 -0.06
N THR A 64 -5.06 -21.25 -0.67
CA THR A 64 -3.96 -20.96 -1.61
C THR A 64 -2.60 -20.98 -0.94
N ILE A 65 -2.49 -20.54 0.32
CA ILE A 65 -1.24 -20.65 1.10
C ILE A 65 -0.89 -22.13 1.34
N ALA A 66 -1.88 -22.96 1.66
CA ALA A 66 -1.65 -24.39 1.86
C ALA A 66 -1.15 -25.06 0.57
N ALA A 67 -1.77 -24.75 -0.58
CA ALA A 67 -1.31 -25.24 -1.88
C ALA A 67 0.10 -24.73 -2.23
N LEU A 68 0.36 -23.44 -2.02
CA LEU A 68 1.66 -22.82 -2.30
C LEU A 68 2.79 -23.46 -1.47
N ARG A 69 2.52 -23.85 -0.22
CA ARG A 69 3.49 -24.54 0.63
C ARG A 69 3.86 -25.95 0.14
N VAL A 70 2.96 -26.61 -0.60
CA VAL A 70 3.25 -27.93 -1.19
C VAL A 70 4.12 -27.80 -2.43
N GLU A 71 3.94 -26.72 -3.20
CA GLU A 71 4.65 -26.47 -4.45
C GLU A 71 6.03 -25.80 -4.28
N LEU A 72 6.27 -25.11 -3.16
CA LEU A 72 7.53 -24.41 -2.89
C LEU A 72 8.57 -25.36 -2.28
N THR A 73 9.84 -25.20 -2.70
CA THR A 73 10.95 -25.87 -2.02
C THR A 73 11.24 -25.21 -0.68
N PRO A 74 11.91 -25.92 0.26
CA PRO A 74 12.27 -25.37 1.57
C PRO A 74 13.09 -24.08 1.46
N GLU A 75 14.01 -23.98 0.49
CA GLU A 75 14.82 -22.77 0.29
C GLU A 75 13.96 -21.57 -0.13
N GLN A 76 12.91 -21.80 -0.92
CA GLN A 76 12.00 -20.73 -1.36
C GLN A 76 11.11 -20.23 -0.22
N LEU A 77 10.75 -21.11 0.71
CA LEU A 77 10.03 -20.73 1.93
C LEU A 77 10.91 -19.87 2.86
N GLU A 78 12.22 -20.15 2.95
CA GLU A 78 13.14 -19.31 3.73
C GLU A 78 13.30 -17.90 3.13
N ILE A 79 13.36 -17.79 1.80
CA ILE A 79 13.39 -16.49 1.13
C ILE A 79 12.09 -15.72 1.40
N LEU A 80 10.94 -16.39 1.34
CA LEU A 80 9.64 -15.78 1.65
C LEU A 80 9.56 -15.32 3.12
N ALA A 81 10.01 -16.14 4.08
CA ALA A 81 10.05 -15.79 5.50
C ALA A 81 10.99 -14.61 5.79
N SER A 82 12.07 -14.49 5.03
CA SER A 82 12.99 -13.35 5.11
C SER A 82 12.34 -12.05 4.60
N ALA A 83 11.45 -12.13 3.61
CA ALA A 83 10.70 -11.01 3.08
C ALA A 83 9.52 -10.58 3.98
N ASP A 84 8.93 -11.51 4.74
CA ASP A 84 7.86 -11.21 5.70
C ASP A 84 8.39 -10.55 7.00
N ARG A 85 9.70 -10.63 7.24
CA ARG A 85 10.34 -9.96 8.37
C ARG A 85 10.04 -8.46 8.26
N PRO A 86 9.51 -7.81 9.32
CA PRO A 86 9.28 -6.38 9.30
C PRO A 86 10.62 -5.70 9.02
N HIS A 87 10.75 -5.18 7.81
CA HIS A 87 11.81 -4.24 7.50
C HIS A 87 11.57 -3.07 8.47
N GLY A 88 12.53 -2.84 9.37
CA GLY A 88 12.48 -1.69 10.28
C GLY A 88 12.16 -0.42 9.48
N PRO A 89 11.60 0.62 10.13
CA PRO A 89 11.14 1.81 9.42
C PRO A 89 12.23 2.25 8.43
N PRO A 90 11.90 2.43 7.14
CA PRO A 90 12.86 2.99 6.21
C PRO A 90 13.34 4.30 6.85
N GLN A 91 14.65 4.50 6.96
CA GLN A 91 15.20 5.82 7.28
C GLN A 91 14.81 6.72 6.12
N GLY A 92 13.64 7.34 6.26
CA GLY A 92 13.11 8.22 5.26
C GLY A 92 13.98 9.47 5.19
N PRO A 93 14.13 10.09 4.01
CA PRO A 93 14.68 11.44 3.89
C PRO A 93 13.92 12.52 4.70
N TRP A 94 12.81 12.13 5.35
CA TRP A 94 11.92 12.98 6.13
C TRP A 94 12.12 12.86 7.64
N ASP A 95 12.97 11.95 8.13
CA ASP A 95 13.23 11.73 9.56
C ASP A 95 14.14 12.82 10.17
N ASN A 96 14.67 13.74 9.36
CA ASN A 96 15.46 14.87 9.82
C ASN A 96 15.02 16.16 9.10
N PRO A 97 14.09 16.96 9.67
CA PRO A 97 13.86 18.29 9.13
C PRO A 97 15.18 19.09 9.20
N PRO A 98 15.50 19.94 8.21
CA PRO A 98 16.64 20.84 8.33
C PRO A 98 16.45 21.70 9.58
N ASP A 99 17.51 21.82 10.37
CA ASP A 99 17.61 22.61 11.61
C ASP A 99 17.27 24.11 11.39
N ASP A 100 17.13 24.54 10.14
CA ASP A 100 16.78 25.90 9.72
C ASP A 100 15.27 26.24 9.80
N ALA A 101 14.41 25.36 10.32
CA ALA A 101 12.98 25.67 10.52
C ALA A 101 12.70 26.57 11.75
N ALA A 102 13.74 27.07 12.43
CA ALA A 102 13.63 28.13 13.42
C ALA A 102 14.02 29.47 12.78
N GLY A 103 13.06 30.21 12.22
CA GLY A 103 13.20 31.67 12.09
C GLY A 103 12.81 32.37 13.41
N PRO A 104 13.11 33.67 13.63
CA PRO A 104 13.91 34.59 12.82
C PRO A 104 14.87 35.47 13.67
N GLU A 105 16.19 35.42 13.45
CA GLU A 105 17.10 36.50 13.87
C GLU A 105 18.20 36.72 12.83
N GLY A 106 18.38 37.98 12.40
CA GLY A 106 19.61 38.43 11.76
C GLY A 106 19.52 38.81 10.26
N LEU A 107 19.03 40.01 9.98
CA LEU A 107 19.31 40.75 8.75
C LEU A 107 20.80 41.23 8.74
N PRO A 108 21.31 41.82 7.65
CA PRO A 108 21.88 41.23 6.43
C PRO A 108 23.40 41.41 6.35
N ASP A 109 24.11 40.64 5.52
CA ASP A 109 25.38 41.15 4.96
C ASP A 109 25.53 40.81 3.48
N SER A 110 26.00 41.81 2.77
CA SER A 110 26.01 41.94 1.33
C SER A 110 27.34 41.47 0.77
N GLY A 111 27.30 40.68 -0.30
CA GLY A 111 28.39 40.67 -1.28
C GLY A 111 29.35 39.49 -1.22
N ARG A 112 29.00 38.43 -1.96
CA ARG A 112 30.02 37.71 -2.74
C ARG A 112 29.41 37.11 -4.01
N PRO A 113 29.90 37.46 -5.22
CA PRO A 113 29.45 36.81 -6.45
C PRO A 113 29.85 35.33 -6.44
N LEU A 114 28.92 34.46 -6.82
CA LEU A 114 29.17 33.04 -7.09
C LEU A 114 30.30 32.90 -8.12
N PRO A 115 31.29 31.98 -7.94
CA PRO A 115 32.26 31.70 -8.99
C PRO A 115 31.55 31.03 -10.20
N PRO A 116 31.89 31.39 -11.45
CA PRO A 116 31.28 30.78 -12.63
C PRO A 116 31.71 29.31 -12.79
N PRO A 117 30.86 28.45 -13.38
CA PRO A 117 31.14 27.02 -13.54
C PRO A 117 32.31 26.78 -14.50
N LEU A 118 33.21 25.88 -14.11
CA LEU A 118 34.37 25.44 -14.91
C LEU A 118 33.92 24.68 -16.19
N PRO A 119 34.63 24.87 -17.32
CA PRO A 119 34.27 24.25 -18.60
C PRO A 119 34.56 22.74 -18.62
N ARG A 120 33.65 22.00 -19.27
CA ARG A 120 33.73 20.55 -19.51
C ARG A 120 34.91 20.23 -20.44
N THR A 121 36.02 19.78 -19.88
CA THR A 121 37.14 19.17 -20.64
C THR A 121 36.88 17.67 -20.80
N GLY A 122 36.92 17.19 -22.05
CA GLY A 122 36.56 15.83 -22.46
C GLY A 122 37.72 14.83 -22.51
N GLY A 123 37.42 13.66 -23.09
CA GLY A 123 38.38 12.64 -23.53
C GLY A 123 38.18 11.27 -22.88
N GLN A 124 37.39 10.40 -23.52
CA GLN A 124 37.56 8.95 -23.35
C GLN A 124 38.40 8.43 -24.53
N LEU A 125 39.31 7.52 -24.18
CA LEU A 125 40.24 6.76 -25.01
C LEU A 125 39.51 5.80 -25.97
#